data_AF-E9J7H8-F1
#
_entry.id   AF-E9J7H8-F1
#
_cell.length_a   1.000
_cell.length_b   1.000
_cell.length_c   1.000
_cell.angle_alpha   90.00
_cell.angle_beta   90.00
_cell.angle_gamma   90.00
#
_symmetry.space_group_name_H-M   'P 1'
#
loop_
_entity.id
_entity.type
_entity.pdbx_description
1 polymer ?
#
loop_
_entity_poly.entity_id
_entity_poly.type
_entity_poly.pdbx_seq_one_letter_code
_entity_poly.pdbx_strand_id
1 'polypeptide(L)'
;EDWNLYQERLGQYFVANQVSQERKVAVLITLVGQEAYKILKDLCDPTLPECKSYEELCEILKKQFAPRVSVFKERIEFYELK
;
A
#
# COMPACT_ATOMS: atom_id res chain seq x y z
N GLU A 1 8.31 5.76 -4.57
CA GLU A 1 7.26 5.94 -5.60
C GLU A 1 5.94 6.25 -4.90
N ASP A 2 5.10 7.08 -5.50
CA ASP A 2 3.78 7.37 -4.96
C ASP A 2 2.89 6.14 -5.04
N TRP A 3 2.40 5.68 -3.89
CA TRP A 3 1.46 4.55 -3.79
C TRP A 3 0.25 4.73 -4.71
N ASN A 4 -0.23 5.97 -4.85
CA ASN A 4 -1.38 6.28 -5.72
C ASN A 4 -1.09 5.94 -7.20
N LEU A 5 0.08 6.29 -7.72
CA LEU A 5 0.48 5.97 -9.10
C LEU A 5 0.60 4.47 -9.33
N TYR A 6 1.15 3.75 -8.34
CA TYR A 6 1.22 2.29 -8.37
C TYR A 6 -0.17 1.66 -8.38
N GLN A 7 -1.08 2.15 -7.51
CA GLN A 7 -2.45 1.67 -7.41
C GLN A 7 -3.23 1.89 -8.71
N GLU A 8 -3.07 3.03 -9.38
CA GLU A 8 -3.71 3.29 -10.68
C GLU A 8 -3.22 2.33 -11.78
N ARG A 9 -1.90 2.13 -11.87
CA ARG A 9 -1.30 1.17 -12.82
C ARG A 9 -1.78 -0.26 -12.55
N LEU A 10 -1.85 -0.64 -11.28
CA LEU A 10 -2.36 -1.95 -10.86
C LEU A 10 -3.85 -2.11 -11.20
N GLY A 11 -4.64 -1.04 -11.06
CA GLY A 11 -6.03 -0.99 -11.51
C GLY A 11 -6.17 -1.27 -13.00
N GLN A 12 -5.36 -0.62 -13.84
CA GLN A 12 -5.33 -0.88 -15.28
C GLN A 12 -4.91 -2.31 -15.60
N TYR A 13 -3.97 -2.88 -14.85
CA TYR A 13 -3.56 -4.28 -15.00
C TYR A 13 -4.73 -5.24 -14.74
N PHE A 14 -5.55 -4.99 -13.71
CA PHE A 14 -6.72 -5.83 -13.45
C PHE A 14 -7.77 -5.76 -14.57
N VAL A 15 -7.98 -4.57 -15.13
CA VAL A 15 -8.92 -4.37 -16.25
C VAL A 15 -8.40 -5.08 -17.50
N ALA A 16 -7.14 -4.89 -17.85
CA ALA A 16 -6.52 -5.48 -19.03
C ALA A 16 -6.50 -7.02 -18.99
N ASN A 17 -6.30 -7.61 -17.81
CA ASN A 17 -6.20 -9.06 -17.62
C ASN A 17 -7.50 -9.72 -17.13
N GLN A 18 -8.61 -8.98 -17.04
CA GLN A 18 -9.92 -9.48 -16.56
C GLN A 18 -9.81 -10.23 -15.23
N VAL A 19 -9.03 -9.68 -14.29
CA VAL A 19 -8.74 -10.33 -13.01
C VAL A 19 -9.97 -10.29 -12.10
N SER A 20 -10.48 -11.47 -11.76
CA SER A 20 -11.57 -11.65 -10.78
C SER A 20 -11.19 -11.10 -9.41
N GLN A 21 -12.16 -10.62 -8.61
CA GLN A 21 -11.90 -10.01 -7.29
C GLN A 21 -11.09 -10.93 -6.36
N GLU A 22 -11.38 -12.23 -6.37
CA GLU A 22 -10.66 -13.26 -5.60
C GLU A 22 -9.17 -13.35 -5.94
N ARG A 23 -8.80 -13.04 -7.19
CA ARG A 23 -7.42 -13.10 -7.68
C ARG A 23 -6.66 -11.80 -7.49
N LYS A 24 -7.34 -10.68 -7.18
CA LYS A 24 -6.69 -9.38 -7.00
C LYS A 24 -5.68 -9.40 -5.86
N VAL A 25 -5.97 -10.11 -4.77
CA VAL A 25 -5.06 -10.27 -3.61
C VAL A 25 -3.79 -11.01 -4.03
N ALA A 26 -3.92 -12.16 -4.71
CA ALA A 26 -2.78 -12.93 -5.18
C ALA A 26 -1.92 -12.14 -6.19
N VAL A 27 -2.56 -11.41 -7.10
CA VAL A 27 -1.87 -10.55 -8.07
C VAL A 27 -1.16 -9.39 -7.38
N LEU A 28 -1.77 -8.76 -6.37
CA LEU A 28 -1.13 -7.72 -5.56
C LEU A 28 0.11 -8.26 -4.85
N ILE A 29 0.02 -9.41 -4.20
CA ILE A 29 1.13 -10.05 -3.47
C ILE A 29 2.29 -10.42 -4.40
N THR A 30 1.99 -10.84 -5.63
CA THR A 30 3.01 -11.24 -6.61
C THR A 30 3.66 -10.06 -7.34
N LEU A 31 2.90 -8.98 -7.58
CA LEU A 31 3.43 -7.75 -8.19
C LEU A 31 4.17 -6.88 -7.17
N VAL A 32 3.76 -6.90 -5.91
CA VAL A 32 4.43 -6.14 -4.87
C VAL A 32 5.80 -6.77 -4.60
N GLY A 33 6.86 -5.97 -4.68
CA GLY A 33 8.23 -6.47 -4.49
C GLY A 33 8.43 -7.11 -3.11
N GLN A 34 9.48 -7.93 -2.98
CA GLN A 34 9.75 -8.71 -1.77
C GLN A 34 9.79 -7.86 -0.48
N GLU A 35 10.37 -6.67 -0.56
CA GLU A 35 10.46 -5.75 0.58
C GLU A 35 9.09 -5.23 1.03
N ALA A 36 8.26 -4.82 0.08
CA ALA A 36 6.90 -4.36 0.34
C ALA A 36 5.99 -5.50 0.81
N TYR A 37 6.19 -6.73 0.31
CA TYR A 37 5.48 -7.91 0.83
C TYR A 37 5.88 -8.23 2.28
N LYS A 38 7.17 -8.09 2.63
CA LYS A 38 7.63 -8.29 4.01
C LYS A 38 6.97 -7.28 4.96
N ILE A 39 6.91 -6.01 4.56
CA ILE A 39 6.22 -4.97 5.33
C ILE A 39 4.72 -5.26 5.44
N LEU A 40 4.08 -5.67 4.34
CA LEU A 40 2.67 -6.05 4.33
C LEU A 40 2.41 -7.21 5.32
N LYS A 41 3.28 -8.21 5.33
CA LYS A 41 3.20 -9.37 6.22
C LYS A 41 3.32 -8.95 7.69
N ASP A 42 4.34 -8.17 8.03
CA ASP A 42 4.54 -7.63 9.38
C ASP A 42 3.34 -6.78 9.84
N LEU A 43 2.70 -6.04 8.93
CA LEU A 43 1.50 -5.24 9.23
C LEU A 43 0.21 -6.05 9.32
N CYS A 44 0.18 -7.27 8.76
CA CYS A 44 -1.01 -8.14 8.78
C CYS A 44 -1.01 -9.12 9.97
N ASP A 45 0.10 -9.28 10.67
CA ASP A 45 0.24 -10.16 11.84
C ASP A 45 -0.86 -9.91 12.89
N PRO A 46 -1.54 -10.94 13.43
CA PRO A 46 -1.30 -12.39 13.30
C PRO A 46 -1.97 -13.08 12.10
N THR A 47 -2.61 -12.32 11.20
CA THR A 47 -3.35 -12.85 10.05
C THR A 47 -2.51 -12.85 8.78
N LEU A 48 -2.72 -13.83 7.89
CA LEU A 48 -2.01 -13.86 6.61
C LEU A 48 -2.58 -12.78 5.67
N PRO A 49 -1.74 -12.11 4.86
CA PRO A 49 -2.21 -11.11 3.90
C PRO A 49 -3.23 -11.66 2.90
N GLU A 50 -3.16 -12.96 2.60
CA GLU A 50 -4.09 -13.66 1.71
C GLU A 50 -5.50 -13.80 2.27
N CYS A 51 -5.67 -13.72 3.60
CA CYS A 51 -6.97 -13.81 4.26
C CYS A 51 -7.70 -12.47 4.30
N LYS A 52 -7.04 -11.36 3.93
CA LYS A 52 -7.63 -10.02 3.90
C LYS A 52 -8.19 -9.67 2.54
N SER A 53 -9.13 -8.74 2.52
CA SER A 53 -9.65 -8.20 1.26
C SER A 53 -8.62 -7.31 0.57
N TYR A 54 -8.71 -7.23 -0.76
CA TYR A 54 -7.85 -6.34 -1.56
C TYR A 54 -7.92 -4.88 -1.10
N GLU A 55 -9.11 -4.42 -0.69
CA GLU A 55 -9.34 -3.05 -0.21
C GLU A 55 -8.60 -2.79 1.10
N GLU A 56 -8.64 -3.72 2.05
CA GLU A 56 -7.89 -3.62 3.30
C GLU A 56 -6.38 -3.58 3.06
N LEU A 57 -5.87 -4.43 2.14
CA LEU A 57 -4.45 -4.44 1.80
C LEU A 57 -4.02 -3.11 1.15
N CYS A 58 -4.86 -2.55 0.27
CA CYS A 58 -4.63 -1.22 -0.31
C CYS A 58 -4.57 -0.14 0.77
N GLU A 59 -5.47 -0.15 1.75
CA GLU A 59 -5.47 0.82 2.85
C GLU A 59 -4.23 0.69 3.75
N ILE A 60 -3.81 -0.54 4.06
CA ILE A 60 -2.59 -0.80 4.83
C ILE A 60 -1.36 -0.26 4.09
N LEU A 61 -1.22 -0.60 2.81
CA LEU A 61 -0.12 -0.14 1.97
C LEU A 61 -0.15 1.38 1.79
N LYS A 62 -1.34 1.96 1.57
CA LYS A 62 -1.51 3.41 1.50
C LYS A 62 -1.06 4.08 2.78
N LYS A 63 -1.41 3.59 3.96
CA LYS A 63 -0.95 4.16 5.24
C LYS A 63 0.55 4.03 5.45
N GLN A 64 1.16 2.98 4.94
CA GLN A 64 2.58 2.71 5.10
C GLN A 64 3.45 3.53 4.13
N PHE A 65 3.01 3.66 2.87
CA PHE A 65 3.73 4.35 1.81
C PHE A 65 3.27 5.81 1.61
N ALA A 66 2.12 6.21 2.17
CA ALA A 66 1.78 7.63 2.27
C ALA A 66 2.83 8.33 3.13
N PRO A 67 3.19 9.58 2.77
CA PRO A 67 4.02 10.38 3.64
C PRO A 67 3.30 10.50 4.97
N ARG A 68 3.89 9.93 6.04
CA ARG A 68 3.53 10.32 7.39
C ARG A 68 3.84 11.80 7.49
N VAL A 69 2.82 12.63 7.30
CA VAL A 69 2.88 14.03 7.71
C VAL A 69 2.95 13.96 9.23
N SER A 70 4.17 13.83 9.71
CA SER A 70 4.44 13.86 11.14
C SER A 70 4.16 15.30 11.52
N VAL A 71 3.15 15.54 12.35
CA VAL A 71 2.82 16.87 12.90
C VAL A 71 4.07 17.57 13.47
N PHE A 72 5.07 16.77 13.85
CA PHE A 72 6.40 17.21 14.26
C PHE A 72 7.20 17.94 13.16
N LYS A 73 7.09 17.51 11.91
CA LYS A 73 7.80 18.09 10.76
C LYS A 73 7.24 19.46 10.39
N GLU A 74 5.91 19.62 10.41
CA GLU A 74 5.24 20.92 10.26
C GLU A 74 5.58 21.88 11.41
N ARG A 75 5.71 21.38 12.64
CA ARG A 75 6.20 22.21 13.76
C ARG A 75 7.64 22.67 13.54
N ILE A 76 8.54 21.79 13.10
CA ILE A 76 9.93 22.17 12.81
C ILE A 76 9.98 23.22 11.70
N GLU A 77 9.26 23.04 10.58
CA GLU A 77 9.17 24.05 9.52
C GLU A 77 8.61 25.39 10.04
N PHE A 78 7.58 25.36 10.90
CA PHE A 78 7.04 26.58 11.51
C PHE A 78 8.06 27.30 12.43
N TYR A 79 8.89 26.56 13.17
CA TYR A 79 9.92 27.13 14.03
C TYR A 79 11.19 27.54 13.27
N GLU A 80 11.50 26.93 12.12
CA GLU A 80 12.62 27.31 11.24
C GLU A 80 12.30 28.53 10.35
N LEU A 81 11.02 28.86 10.16
CA LEU A 81 10.57 30.07 9.46
C LEU A 81 10.70 31.36 10.31
N LYS A 82 11.37 31.32 11.46
CA LYS A 82 11.54 32.44 12.39
C LYS A 82 13.00 32.88 12.49
#